data_AF-A0A838P7G8-F1
#
_entry.id   AF-A0A838P7G8-F1
#
_cell.length_a   1.000
_cell.length_b   1.000
_cell.length_c   1.000
_cell.angle_alpha   90.00
_cell.angle_beta   90.00
_cell.angle_gamma   90.00
#
_symmetry.space_group_name_H-M   'P 1'
#
loop_
_entity.id
_entity.type
_entity.pdbx_description
1 polymer ?
#
loop_
_entity_poly.entity_id
_entity_poly.type
_entity_poly.pdbx_seq_one_letter_code
_entity_poly.pdbx_strand_id
1 'polypeptide(L)'
;MATPESKIPPKPPNPDCDKKLAAIFGGPGAVAAGSGYEPPGMQGPQGGPNFRPHVYRTSHIYGNETGTGVTGVYAPAGGGRPFSRESVAPGAGSYGINYAQLGNARNVTLVISHVANYTNPGRITSRTQIGNIGGPGGNSGGQYPYIHSHLAILNRQGRNLSFADVFCK
;
A
#
# COMPACT_ATOMS: atom_id res chain seq x y z
N MET A 1 -6.82 14.81 -24.95
CA MET A 1 -6.27 13.45 -25.20
C MET A 1 -6.40 12.68 -23.91
N ALA A 2 -7.27 11.66 -23.86
CA ALA A 2 -7.37 10.79 -22.68
C ALA A 2 -6.12 9.92 -22.60
N THR A 3 -5.48 9.84 -21.43
CA THR A 3 -4.36 8.93 -21.20
C THR A 3 -4.83 7.48 -21.41
N PRO A 4 -3.93 6.54 -21.77
CA PRO A 4 -4.28 5.14 -22.07
C PRO A 4 -4.91 4.35 -20.91
N GLU A 5 -5.12 4.98 -19.75
CA GLU A 5 -5.61 4.38 -18.51
C GLU A 5 -7.14 4.19 -18.46
N SER A 6 -7.89 4.71 -19.44
CA SER A 6 -9.36 4.64 -19.43
C SER A 6 -9.97 3.29 -19.82
N LYS A 7 -9.16 2.26 -20.09
CA LYS A 7 -9.63 0.98 -20.67
C LYS A 7 -9.83 -0.18 -19.69
N ILE A 8 -9.56 0.00 -18.39
CA ILE A 8 -9.86 -1.05 -17.41
C ILE A 8 -11.22 -0.74 -16.76
N PRO A 9 -12.27 -1.51 -17.06
CA PRO A 9 -13.58 -1.27 -16.49
C PRO A 9 -13.51 -1.33 -14.95
N PRO A 10 -14.27 -0.48 -14.24
CA PRO A 10 -14.37 -0.57 -12.79
C PRO A 10 -14.82 -1.95 -12.35
N LYS A 11 -13.95 -2.67 -11.65
CA LYS A 11 -14.39 -3.78 -10.77
C LYS A 11 -15.13 -3.13 -9.59
N PRO A 12 -16.26 -3.65 -9.11
CA PRO A 12 -16.91 -3.11 -7.92
C PRO A 12 -15.96 -3.17 -6.69
N PRO A 13 -16.16 -2.29 -5.69
CA PRO A 13 -15.44 -2.36 -4.43
C PRO A 13 -15.50 -3.78 -3.83
N ASN A 14 -14.39 -4.23 -3.24
CA ASN A 14 -14.31 -5.54 -2.61
C ASN A 14 -13.87 -5.39 -1.14
N PRO A 15 -14.82 -5.17 -0.21
CA PRO A 15 -14.51 -4.88 1.18
C PRO A 15 -13.84 -6.07 1.90
N ASP A 16 -14.09 -7.31 1.47
CA ASP A 16 -13.44 -8.48 2.07
C ASP A 16 -11.97 -8.58 1.63
N CYS A 17 -11.66 -8.19 0.39
CA CYS A 17 -10.29 -8.04 -0.07
C CYS A 17 -9.56 -6.96 0.74
N ASP A 18 -10.20 -5.80 0.94
CA ASP A 18 -9.60 -4.71 1.70
C ASP A 18 -9.36 -5.08 3.17
N LYS A 19 -10.29 -5.78 3.83
CA LYS A 19 -10.09 -6.33 5.17
C LYS A 19 -8.92 -7.32 5.22
N LYS A 20 -8.82 -8.22 4.24
CA LYS A 20 -7.70 -9.18 4.14
C LYS A 20 -6.37 -8.45 3.98
N LEU A 21 -6.31 -7.44 3.11
CA LEU A 21 -5.10 -6.65 2.87
C LEU A 21 -4.70 -5.84 4.10
N ALA A 22 -5.67 -5.22 4.80
CA ALA A 22 -5.42 -4.53 6.06
C ALA A 22 -4.81 -5.48 7.11
N ALA A 23 -5.34 -6.70 7.24
CA ALA A 23 -4.79 -7.70 8.14
C ALA A 23 -3.37 -8.14 7.75
N ILE A 24 -3.04 -8.18 6.46
CA ILE A 24 -1.69 -8.54 5.99
C ILE A 24 -0.70 -7.40 6.27
N PHE A 25 -1.05 -6.17 5.88
CA PHE A 25 -0.09 -5.07 5.76
C PHE A 25 -0.17 -4.01 6.87
N GLY A 26 -1.22 -3.99 7.70
CA GLY A 26 -1.47 -2.91 8.66
C GLY A 26 -1.64 -3.38 10.10
N GLY A 27 -1.41 -2.50 11.05
CA GLY A 27 -1.65 -2.78 12.47
C GLY A 27 -3.14 -2.94 12.81
N PRO A 28 -3.47 -3.23 14.07
CA PRO A 28 -4.84 -3.21 14.56
C PRO A 28 -5.54 -1.89 14.20
N GLY A 29 -6.77 -1.96 13.66
CA GLY A 29 -7.55 -0.80 13.23
C GLY A 29 -7.19 -0.25 11.85
N ALA A 30 -6.16 -0.78 11.19
CA ALA A 30 -5.79 -0.36 9.85
C ALA A 30 -6.90 -0.70 8.83
N VAL A 31 -6.97 0.12 7.78
CA VAL A 31 -7.83 -0.11 6.62
C VAL A 31 -7.02 0.00 5.34
N ALA A 32 -7.35 -0.83 4.34
CA ALA A 32 -6.68 -0.84 3.06
C ALA A 32 -7.63 -0.39 1.94
N ALA A 33 -7.06 0.18 0.90
CA ALA A 33 -7.75 0.56 -0.33
C ALA A 33 -7.17 -0.23 -1.52
N GLY A 34 -7.07 -1.56 -1.37
CA GLY A 34 -6.42 -2.43 -2.35
C GLY A 34 -7.37 -3.00 -3.42
N SER A 35 -8.68 -2.88 -3.21
CA SER A 35 -9.71 -3.11 -4.22
C SER A 35 -9.81 -1.99 -5.24
N GLY A 36 -9.06 -0.89 -5.05
CA GLY A 36 -9.03 0.28 -5.93
C GLY A 36 -10.02 1.38 -5.54
N TYR A 37 -10.58 1.31 -4.34
CA TYR A 37 -11.51 2.29 -3.77
C TYR A 37 -11.06 2.67 -2.37
N GLU A 38 -11.12 3.96 -2.08
CA GLU A 38 -10.88 4.47 -0.74
C GLU A 38 -12.05 4.15 0.22
N PRO A 39 -11.79 4.07 1.54
CA PRO A 39 -12.84 3.95 2.54
C PRO A 39 -13.86 5.09 2.44
N PRO A 40 -15.15 4.83 2.72
CA PRO A 40 -16.21 5.84 2.61
C PRO A 40 -16.07 6.97 3.64
N GLY A 41 -15.40 6.72 4.78
CA GLY A 41 -15.12 7.73 5.81
C GLY A 41 -13.97 8.68 5.49
N MET A 42 -13.26 8.48 4.37
CA MET A 42 -12.10 9.26 3.99
C MET A 42 -12.53 10.66 3.52
N GLN A 43 -12.03 11.70 4.18
CA GLN A 43 -12.38 13.09 3.87
C GLN A 43 -11.33 13.73 2.94
N GLY A 44 -11.77 14.64 2.07
CA GLY A 44 -10.89 15.49 1.26
C GLY A 44 -10.97 15.26 -0.26
N PRO A 45 -10.39 16.18 -1.07
CA PRO A 45 -10.48 16.15 -2.53
C PRO A 45 -9.72 14.99 -3.18
N GLN A 46 -8.83 14.34 -2.43
CA GLN A 46 -8.03 13.17 -2.85
C GLN A 46 -8.57 11.87 -2.24
N GLY A 47 -9.52 11.96 -1.30
CA GLY A 47 -10.13 10.85 -0.59
C GLY A 47 -11.54 10.53 -1.11
N GLY A 48 -12.01 9.33 -0.77
CA GLY A 48 -13.38 8.90 -1.00
C GLY A 48 -13.58 8.01 -2.24
N PRO A 49 -14.76 7.39 -2.34
CA PRO A 49 -15.02 6.25 -3.24
C PRO A 49 -14.92 6.56 -4.75
N ASN A 50 -14.72 7.82 -5.14
CA ASN A 50 -14.74 8.26 -6.53
C ASN A 50 -13.34 8.53 -7.13
N PHE A 51 -12.25 8.42 -6.36
CA PHE A 51 -10.88 8.76 -6.79
C PHE A 51 -10.02 7.57 -7.26
N ARG A 52 -10.61 6.68 -8.08
CA ARG A 52 -9.98 5.45 -8.59
C ARG A 52 -8.58 5.60 -9.23
N PRO A 53 -8.24 6.66 -10.01
CA PRO A 53 -6.94 6.73 -10.69
C PRO A 53 -5.74 6.77 -9.73
N HIS A 54 -5.94 7.28 -8.51
CA HIS A 54 -4.88 7.44 -7.51
C HIS A 54 -4.53 6.12 -6.82
N VAL A 55 -5.53 5.28 -6.58
CA VAL A 55 -5.44 4.05 -5.76
C VAL A 55 -5.22 2.77 -6.57
N TYR A 56 -5.47 2.80 -7.89
CA TYR A 56 -5.45 1.59 -8.71
C TYR A 56 -4.03 1.02 -8.96
N ARG A 57 -3.01 1.88 -9.03
CA ARG A 57 -1.62 1.46 -9.27
C ARG A 57 -0.84 1.22 -7.99
N THR A 58 -1.26 1.86 -6.90
CA THR A 58 -0.58 1.85 -5.61
C THR A 58 -1.67 1.71 -4.56
N SER A 59 -1.73 0.58 -3.86
CA SER A 59 -2.71 0.39 -2.81
C SER A 59 -2.34 1.26 -1.61
N HIS A 60 -3.32 1.90 -0.99
CA HIS A 60 -3.10 2.63 0.24
C HIS A 60 -3.42 1.78 1.46
N ILE A 61 -2.69 2.06 2.54
CA ILE A 61 -3.02 1.60 3.87
C ILE A 61 -3.04 2.76 4.84
N TYR A 62 -4.10 2.81 5.64
CA TYR A 62 -4.38 3.86 6.62
C TYR A 62 -4.46 3.26 8.01
N GLY A 63 -4.23 4.08 9.03
CA GLY A 63 -4.42 3.64 10.40
C GLY A 63 -5.88 3.59 10.87
N ASN A 64 -6.81 4.22 10.14
CA ASN A 64 -8.26 4.14 10.36
C ASN A 64 -9.05 4.63 9.13
N GLU A 65 -10.38 4.51 9.16
CA GLU A 65 -11.29 4.88 8.06
C GLU A 65 -11.30 6.37 7.72
N THR A 66 -10.83 7.23 8.62
CA THR A 66 -10.84 8.69 8.45
C THR A 66 -9.51 9.27 7.94
N GLY A 67 -8.49 8.43 7.74
CA GLY A 67 -7.16 8.88 7.33
C GLY A 67 -6.38 9.65 8.40
N THR A 68 -6.84 9.65 9.66
CA THR A 68 -6.17 10.34 10.79
C THR A 68 -5.25 9.42 11.58
N GLY A 69 -5.53 8.11 11.55
CA GLY A 69 -4.89 7.14 12.41
C GLY A 69 -3.48 6.77 11.94
N VAL A 70 -2.60 6.52 12.91
CA VAL A 70 -1.28 5.92 12.69
C VAL A 70 -1.29 4.53 13.32
N THR A 71 -0.91 3.51 12.54
CA THR A 71 -0.66 2.16 13.03
C THR A 71 0.63 1.62 12.41
N GLY A 72 1.06 0.43 12.84
CA GLY A 72 2.20 -0.24 12.23
C GLY A 72 1.95 -0.62 10.77
N VAL A 73 2.99 -0.58 9.94
CA VAL A 73 2.97 -1.15 8.59
C VAL A 73 3.85 -2.41 8.55
N TYR A 74 3.33 -3.46 7.92
CA TYR A 74 3.84 -4.82 8.01
C TYR A 74 4.17 -5.38 6.63
N ALA A 75 5.24 -6.18 6.58
CA ALA A 75 5.57 -7.03 5.45
C ALA A 75 5.16 -8.47 5.75
N PRO A 76 4.53 -9.20 4.80
CA PRO A 76 4.19 -10.61 4.98
C PRO A 76 5.43 -11.51 4.98
N ALA A 77 5.30 -12.71 5.55
CA ALA A 77 6.35 -13.71 5.58
C ALA A 77 6.85 -14.11 4.18
N GLY A 78 8.11 -14.55 4.09
CA GLY A 78 8.72 -15.09 2.86
C GLY A 78 9.53 -14.07 2.05
N GLY A 79 9.65 -12.84 2.56
CA GLY A 79 10.43 -11.78 1.93
C GLY A 79 11.93 -11.85 2.22
N GLY A 80 12.72 -11.31 1.30
CA GLY A 80 14.14 -11.02 1.52
C GLY A 80 14.36 -9.89 2.54
N ARG A 81 15.61 -9.45 2.69
CA ARG A 81 15.93 -8.27 3.50
C ARG A 81 15.42 -7.01 2.80
N PRO A 82 14.69 -6.09 3.48
CA PRO A 82 14.30 -4.83 2.88
C PRO A 82 15.51 -3.98 2.48
N PHE A 83 15.38 -3.26 1.38
CA PHE A 83 16.40 -2.33 0.87
C PHE A 83 15.78 -0.95 0.63
N SER A 84 16.56 0.11 0.87
CA SER A 84 16.13 1.48 0.58
C SER A 84 15.85 1.64 -0.91
N ARG A 85 14.77 2.36 -1.23
CA ARG A 85 14.37 2.72 -2.60
C ARG A 85 14.44 4.22 -2.84
N GLU A 86 15.45 4.86 -2.28
CA GLU A 86 15.72 6.30 -2.46
C GLU A 86 15.79 6.73 -3.93
N SER A 87 16.28 5.89 -4.85
CA SER A 87 16.30 6.24 -6.28
C SER A 87 14.91 6.35 -6.93
N VAL A 88 13.86 5.84 -6.27
CA VAL A 88 12.48 5.84 -6.78
C VAL A 88 11.66 6.93 -6.11
N ALA A 89 11.93 7.22 -4.84
CA ALA A 89 11.32 8.31 -4.10
C ALA A 89 12.28 8.80 -3.00
N PRO A 90 13.22 9.72 -3.33
CA PRO A 90 14.20 10.21 -2.38
C PRO A 90 13.53 10.82 -1.15
N GLY A 91 13.96 10.41 0.05
CA GLY A 91 13.43 10.94 1.30
C GLY A 91 12.01 10.50 1.68
N ALA A 92 11.30 9.73 0.85
CA ALA A 92 9.90 9.35 1.09
C ALA A 92 9.71 8.17 2.07
N GLY A 93 10.79 7.66 2.67
CA GLY A 93 10.73 6.46 3.52
C GLY A 93 10.23 5.24 2.74
N SER A 94 10.83 4.98 1.56
CA SER A 94 10.43 3.90 0.66
C SER A 94 11.38 2.71 0.71
N TYR A 95 10.81 1.52 0.87
CA TYR A 95 11.55 0.27 1.03
C TYR A 95 11.03 -0.81 0.08
N GLY A 96 11.95 -1.50 -0.59
CA GLY A 96 11.68 -2.65 -1.44
C GLY A 96 11.96 -3.97 -0.72
N ILE A 97 11.15 -4.99 -0.98
CA ILE A 97 11.32 -6.35 -0.45
C ILE A 97 11.08 -7.33 -1.59
N ASN A 98 12.08 -8.16 -1.90
CA ASN A 98 11.96 -9.18 -2.95
C ASN A 98 11.30 -10.44 -2.39
N TYR A 99 10.32 -10.97 -3.12
CA TYR A 99 9.63 -12.21 -2.82
C TYR A 99 9.78 -13.18 -3.98
N ALA A 100 10.20 -14.42 -3.67
CA ALA A 100 10.10 -15.52 -4.63
C ALA A 100 8.62 -15.82 -4.95
N GLN A 101 7.76 -15.70 -3.94
CA GLN A 101 6.31 -15.76 -4.05
C GLN A 101 5.65 -14.83 -3.02
N LEU A 102 4.66 -14.06 -3.46
CA LEU A 102 3.85 -13.16 -2.63
C LEU A 102 2.39 -13.33 -3.06
N GLY A 103 1.55 -13.87 -2.17
CA GLY A 103 0.21 -14.32 -2.58
C GLY A 103 0.32 -15.33 -3.73
N ASN A 104 -0.36 -15.06 -4.85
CA ASN A 104 -0.25 -15.86 -6.08
C ASN A 104 0.82 -15.35 -7.07
N ALA A 105 1.46 -14.21 -6.80
CA ALA A 105 2.48 -13.65 -7.69
C ALA A 105 3.85 -14.27 -7.39
N ARG A 106 4.68 -14.39 -8.43
CA ARG A 106 6.04 -14.95 -8.33
C ARG A 106 7.08 -13.95 -8.76
N ASN A 107 8.23 -13.98 -8.09
CA ASN A 107 9.39 -13.15 -8.40
C ASN A 107 9.05 -11.65 -8.50
N VAL A 108 8.52 -11.11 -7.41
CA VAL A 108 8.04 -9.73 -7.34
C VAL A 108 8.80 -8.94 -6.28
N THR A 109 8.78 -7.62 -6.41
CA THR A 109 9.21 -6.69 -5.37
C THR A 109 7.98 -6.02 -4.78
N LEU A 110 7.75 -6.20 -3.48
CA LEU A 110 6.84 -5.35 -2.72
C LEU A 110 7.57 -4.05 -2.40
N VAL A 111 6.97 -2.91 -2.74
CA VAL A 111 7.45 -1.58 -2.37
C VAL A 111 6.47 -0.98 -1.38
N ILE A 112 6.99 -0.48 -0.26
CA ILE A 112 6.22 0.22 0.76
C ILE A 112 6.82 1.61 0.92
N SER A 113 6.05 2.66 0.68
CA SER A 113 6.48 4.07 0.82
C SER A 113 5.71 4.78 1.92
N HIS A 114 6.27 5.91 2.36
CA HIS A 114 5.78 6.69 3.50
C HIS A 114 5.78 5.87 4.79
N VAL A 115 6.89 5.17 5.04
CA VAL A 115 7.12 4.45 6.29
C VAL A 115 7.81 5.38 7.28
N ALA A 116 7.13 5.69 8.38
CA ALA A 116 7.71 6.38 9.53
C ALA A 116 8.45 5.38 10.44
N ASN A 117 9.46 5.86 11.18
CA ASN A 117 10.17 5.08 12.20
C ASN A 117 10.64 3.71 11.70
N TYR A 118 11.23 3.69 10.50
CA TYR A 118 11.65 2.44 9.88
C TYR A 118 12.64 1.69 10.76
N THR A 119 12.39 0.39 10.92
CA THR A 119 13.30 -0.54 11.59
C THR A 119 13.73 -1.59 10.57
N ASN A 120 15.03 -1.86 10.44
CA ASN A 120 15.52 -2.90 9.54
C ASN A 120 15.33 -4.28 10.20
N PRO A 121 14.36 -5.10 9.75
CA PRO A 121 14.07 -6.36 10.41
C PRO A 121 14.99 -7.52 9.98
N GLY A 122 15.97 -7.26 9.09
CA GLY A 122 16.65 -8.36 8.41
C GLY A 122 15.72 -9.08 7.44
N ARG A 123 15.77 -10.41 7.38
CA ARG A 123 14.92 -11.21 6.49
C ARG A 123 13.51 -11.33 7.03
N ILE A 124 12.49 -11.26 6.17
CA ILE A 124 11.09 -11.36 6.58
C ILE A 124 10.65 -12.82 6.65
N THR A 125 10.81 -13.46 7.81
CA THR A 125 10.44 -14.87 8.05
C THR A 125 9.02 -15.05 8.57
N SER A 126 8.46 -14.02 9.21
CA SER A 126 7.08 -13.94 9.70
C SER A 126 6.42 -12.65 9.19
N ARG A 127 5.16 -12.42 9.54
CA ARG A 127 4.55 -11.10 9.36
C ARG A 127 5.27 -10.11 10.28
N THR A 128 6.02 -9.18 9.70
CA THR A 128 6.96 -8.33 10.45
C THR A 128 6.66 -6.86 10.25
N GLN A 129 6.57 -6.12 11.35
CA GLN A 129 6.45 -4.67 11.30
C GLN A 129 7.75 -4.07 10.77
N ILE A 130 7.67 -3.21 9.77
CA ILE A 130 8.83 -2.50 9.21
C ILE A 130 8.89 -1.04 9.67
N GLY A 131 7.81 -0.53 10.23
CA GLY A 131 7.69 0.85 10.74
C GLY A 131 6.22 1.20 10.99
N ASN A 132 5.89 2.48 10.87
CA ASN A 132 4.54 3.01 11.02
C ASN A 132 4.05 3.69 9.75
N ILE A 133 2.73 3.82 9.63
CA ILE A 133 2.06 4.61 8.60
C ILE A 133 2.38 6.11 8.79
N GLY A 134 2.46 6.87 7.70
CA GLY A 134 2.59 8.34 7.77
C GLY A 134 4.03 8.85 7.80
N GLY A 135 4.96 8.12 7.18
CA GLY A 135 6.31 8.62 6.91
C GLY A 135 6.34 9.83 5.97
N PRO A 136 7.54 10.34 5.64
CA PRO A 136 7.68 11.55 4.82
C PRO A 136 6.88 11.48 3.52
N GLY A 137 6.07 12.50 3.24
CA GLY A 137 5.19 12.56 2.06
C GLY A 137 3.88 11.78 2.16
N GLY A 138 3.69 10.95 3.20
CA GLY A 138 2.43 10.23 3.44
C GLY A 138 1.51 10.92 4.43
N ASN A 139 1.75 12.19 4.70
CA ASN A 139 0.86 13.05 5.46
C ASN A 139 0.57 14.28 4.60
N SER A 140 -0.64 14.34 4.04
CA SER A 140 -1.02 15.45 3.17
C SER A 140 -1.21 16.78 3.91
N GLY A 141 -1.22 16.79 5.26
CA GLY A 141 -1.39 17.99 6.09
C GLY A 141 -2.66 18.79 5.79
N GLY A 142 -2.96 19.79 6.61
CA GLY A 142 -4.06 20.73 6.36
C GLY A 142 -5.45 20.28 6.84
N GLN A 143 -6.50 20.77 6.20
CA GLN A 143 -7.90 20.64 6.64
C GLN A 143 -8.44 19.20 6.61
N TYR A 144 -7.86 18.33 5.78
CA TYR A 144 -8.26 16.93 5.63
C TYR A 144 -7.07 16.00 5.91
N PRO A 145 -6.99 15.40 7.10
CA PRO A 145 -5.92 14.48 7.45
C PRO A 145 -5.97 13.25 6.54
N TYR A 146 -4.85 12.97 5.87
CA TYR A 146 -4.72 11.88 4.90
C TYR A 146 -3.39 11.15 5.12
N ILE A 147 -3.28 10.53 6.29
CA ILE A 147 -2.09 9.83 6.77
C ILE A 147 -2.13 8.38 6.28
N HIS A 148 -1.16 8.02 5.45
CA HIS A 148 -1.17 6.73 4.77
C HIS A 148 0.23 6.23 4.41
N SER A 149 0.31 4.97 3.99
CA SER A 149 1.45 4.38 3.30
C SER A 149 1.01 3.82 1.96
N HIS A 150 1.92 3.90 1.00
CA HIS A 150 1.74 3.36 -0.34
C HIS A 150 2.30 1.94 -0.43
N LEU A 151 1.56 1.03 -1.07
CA LEU A 151 1.97 -0.33 -1.36
C LEU A 151 1.92 -0.57 -2.87
N ALA A 152 3.01 -1.09 -3.44
CA ALA A 152 3.08 -1.50 -4.84
C ALA A 152 3.71 -2.88 -4.97
N ILE A 153 3.26 -3.67 -5.95
CA ILE A 153 3.85 -4.97 -6.28
C ILE A 153 4.40 -4.88 -7.70
N LEU A 154 5.72 -4.94 -7.83
CA LEU A 154 6.39 -4.86 -9.11
C LEU A 154 6.80 -6.25 -9.58
N ASN A 155 6.44 -6.61 -10.81
CA ASN A 155 7.03 -7.78 -11.46
C ASN A 155 8.49 -7.51 -11.90
N ARG A 156 9.17 -8.53 -12.45
CA ARG A 156 10.57 -8.42 -12.92
C ARG A 156 10.79 -7.32 -13.97
N GLN A 157 9.74 -6.95 -14.71
CA GLN A 157 9.76 -5.89 -15.71
C GLN A 157 9.45 -4.50 -15.12
N GLY A 158 9.31 -4.40 -13.79
CA GLY A 158 8.99 -3.14 -13.10
C GLY A 158 7.53 -2.68 -13.27
N ARG A 159 6.63 -3.55 -13.72
CA ARG A 159 5.21 -3.22 -13.89
C ARG A 159 4.44 -3.52 -12.61
N ASN A 160 3.53 -2.61 -12.23
CA ASN A 160 2.62 -2.79 -11.11
C ASN A 160 1.65 -3.96 -11.36
N LEU A 161 1.46 -4.78 -10.34
CA LEU A 161 0.42 -5.81 -10.24
C LEU A 161 -0.69 -5.33 -9.30
N SER A 162 -1.92 -5.72 -9.60
CA SER A 162 -3.09 -5.45 -8.76
C SER A 162 -3.03 -6.26 -7.46
N PHE A 163 -3.23 -5.62 -6.31
CA PHE A 163 -3.30 -6.32 -5.02
C PHE A 163 -4.46 -7.29 -4.94
N ALA A 164 -5.62 -6.90 -5.51
CA ALA A 164 -6.78 -7.78 -5.59
C ALA A 164 -6.47 -9.05 -6.41
N ASP A 165 -5.72 -8.92 -7.51
CA ASP A 165 -5.31 -10.09 -8.28
C ASP A 165 -4.32 -10.96 -7.53
N VAL A 166 -3.46 -10.35 -6.69
CA VAL A 166 -2.41 -11.08 -5.96
C VAL A 166 -2.92 -11.82 -4.74
N PHE A 167 -3.88 -11.24 -4.01
CA PHE A 167 -4.29 -11.71 -2.69
C PHE A 167 -5.76 -12.12 -2.58
N CYS A 168 -6.63 -11.71 -3.52
CA CYS A 168 -8.08 -11.80 -3.35
C CYS A 168 -8.79 -12.62 -4.43
N LYS A 169 -8.04 -13.54 -5.06
CA LYS A 169 -8.60 -14.63 -5.85
C LYS A 169 -8.94 -15.82 -4.98
#